data_AF-A0A1X7VRK7-F1
#
_entry.id   AF-A0A1X7VRK7-F1
#
_cell.length_a   1.000
_cell.length_b   1.000
_cell.length_c   1.000
_cell.angle_alpha   90.00
_cell.angle_beta   90.00
_cell.angle_gamma   90.00
#
_symmetry.space_group_name_H-M   'P 1'
#
loop_
_entity.id
_entity.type
_entity.pdbx_description
1 polymer ?
#
loop_
_entity_poly.entity_id
_entity_poly.type
_entity_poly.pdbx_seq_one_letter_code
_entity_poly.pdbx_strand_id
1 'polypeptide(L)'
;LELIFFTPTNLNPQYRSNCKGIFLSTVTVIEKHGIDKVLEPLVDDLKFLATTGISVTKGFVHAALLAFHDDNLASHYIGINRNDILNTVSGFSVAKGLPQDIMHDLLEGVLNFQLKLFIKHCIRSKYFVLQLNKRIKSFDYVHTLSNQKPPPSQRQIIPECDVHYHYPLLVIKILAICLAPVVPDNVVAYLRVLIEEHHQLFREICKDENFIPKLHYLVYYPNQMLRHGPLVRSWTM
;
A
#
# COMPACT_ATOMS: atom_id res chain seq x y z
N LEU A 1 -11.27 14.70 -4.48
CA LEU A 1 -12.70 14.36 -4.50
C LEU A 1 -12.77 12.93 -4.03
N GLU A 2 -13.16 12.73 -2.78
CA GLU A 2 -13.30 11.42 -2.17
C GLU A 2 -14.75 10.94 -2.25
N LEU A 3 -14.90 9.63 -2.44
CA LEU A 3 -16.17 8.93 -2.52
C LEU A 3 -16.23 7.92 -1.38
N ILE A 4 -17.25 8.02 -0.53
CA ILE A 4 -17.46 7.10 0.59
C ILE A 4 -18.59 6.15 0.22
N PHE A 5 -18.27 4.86 0.24
CA PHE A 5 -19.23 3.79 -0.06
C PHE A 5 -19.52 2.95 1.20
N PHE A 6 -20.71 2.34 1.24
CA PHE A 6 -21.04 1.35 2.26
C PHE A 6 -21.80 0.16 1.66
N THR A 7 -21.70 -0.98 2.33
CA THR A 7 -22.40 -2.21 1.96
C THR A 7 -23.01 -2.85 3.21
N PRO A 8 -24.32 -3.17 3.21
CA PRO A 8 -24.94 -3.91 4.30
C PRO A 8 -24.36 -5.34 4.37
N THR A 9 -23.84 -5.73 5.52
CA THR A 9 -23.11 -6.99 5.69
C THR A 9 -24.00 -8.17 6.07
N ASN A 10 -25.23 -7.91 6.52
CA ASN A 10 -26.23 -8.91 6.93
C ASN A 10 -27.11 -9.44 5.76
N LEU A 11 -26.61 -9.33 4.53
CA LEU A 11 -27.25 -9.91 3.34
C LEU A 11 -26.53 -11.22 2.96
N ASN A 12 -27.27 -12.18 2.39
CA ASN A 12 -26.66 -13.42 1.87
C ASN A 12 -25.50 -13.05 0.90
N PRO A 13 -24.34 -13.72 0.97
CA PRO A 13 -23.17 -13.40 0.14
C PRO A 13 -23.48 -13.20 -1.35
N GLN A 14 -24.44 -13.96 -1.90
CA GLN A 14 -24.86 -13.85 -3.30
C GLN A 14 -25.40 -12.46 -3.67
N TYR A 15 -26.02 -11.75 -2.72
CA TYR A 15 -26.51 -10.37 -2.91
C TYR A 15 -25.47 -9.32 -2.52
N ARG A 16 -24.55 -9.67 -1.61
CA ARG A 16 -23.47 -8.79 -1.16
C ARG A 16 -22.37 -8.62 -2.22
N SER A 17 -22.12 -9.64 -3.03
CA SER A 17 -21.09 -9.63 -4.09
C SER A 17 -21.52 -8.93 -5.38
N ASN A 18 -22.74 -8.37 -5.46
CA ASN A 18 -23.23 -7.66 -6.62
C ASN A 18 -23.01 -6.14 -6.44
N CYS A 19 -22.57 -5.42 -7.48
CA CYS A 19 -22.38 -3.96 -7.44
C CYS A 19 -23.63 -3.19 -6.99
N LYS A 20 -24.83 -3.77 -7.15
CA LYS A 20 -26.10 -3.21 -6.64
C LYS A 20 -26.18 -3.12 -5.12
N GLY A 21 -25.31 -3.81 -4.38
CA GLY A 21 -25.21 -3.75 -2.92
C GLY A 21 -24.23 -2.70 -2.39
N ILE A 22 -23.59 -1.93 -3.27
CA ILE A 22 -22.66 -0.86 -2.91
C ILE A 22 -23.41 0.46 -3.03
N PHE A 23 -23.54 1.16 -1.91
CA PHE A 23 -24.28 2.41 -1.83
C PHE A 23 -23.29 3.56 -1.62
N LEU A 24 -23.49 4.65 -2.36
CA LEU A 24 -22.73 5.87 -2.19
C LEU A 24 -23.32 6.64 -1.00
N SER A 25 -22.52 6.86 0.04
CA SER A 25 -22.90 7.64 1.21
C SER A 25 -22.62 9.12 1.01
N THR A 26 -21.42 9.47 0.55
CA THR A 26 -20.99 10.88 0.47
C THR A 26 -20.00 11.10 -0.66
N VAL A 27 -20.10 12.26 -1.32
CA VAL A 27 -19.15 12.78 -2.31
C VAL A 27 -18.65 14.12 -1.82
N THR A 28 -17.36 14.26 -1.58
CA THR A 28 -16.82 15.53 -1.03
C THR A 28 -15.35 15.75 -1.39
N VAL A 29 -14.79 16.87 -0.94
CA VAL A 29 -13.35 17.15 -0.96
C VAL A 29 -12.93 17.36 0.50
N ILE A 30 -12.29 16.35 1.08
CA ILE A 30 -11.88 16.33 2.49
C ILE A 30 -10.91 17.48 2.79
N GLU A 31 -9.98 17.79 1.87
CA GLU A 31 -9.03 18.89 2.02
C GLU A 31 -9.68 20.26 2.28
N LYS A 32 -10.90 20.50 1.77
CA LYS A 32 -11.60 21.78 1.93
C LYS A 32 -12.44 21.88 3.20
N HIS A 33 -13.00 20.76 3.66
CA HIS A 33 -14.03 20.77 4.71
C HIS A 33 -13.57 20.09 6.01
N GLY A 34 -12.44 19.36 5.98
CA GLY A 34 -11.96 18.54 7.07
C GLY A 34 -12.76 17.24 7.19
N ILE A 35 -12.09 16.15 7.59
CA ILE A 35 -12.71 14.83 7.60
C ILE A 35 -13.82 14.71 8.65
N ASP A 36 -13.67 15.39 9.79
CA ASP A 36 -14.65 15.33 10.88
C ASP A 36 -16.01 15.85 10.43
N LYS A 37 -16.05 17.01 9.75
CA LYS A 37 -17.31 17.58 9.23
C LYS A 37 -17.90 16.76 8.10
N VAL A 38 -17.06 16.09 7.33
CA VAL A 38 -17.49 15.21 6.23
C VAL A 38 -18.16 13.96 6.78
N LEU A 39 -17.60 13.36 7.84
CA LEU A 39 -18.10 12.13 8.44
C LEU A 39 -19.15 12.36 9.53
N GLU A 40 -19.29 13.57 10.05
CA GLU A 40 -20.26 13.92 11.10
C GLU A 40 -21.68 13.39 10.81
N PRO A 41 -22.26 13.58 9.60
CA PRO A 41 -23.58 13.03 9.28
C PRO A 41 -23.61 11.50 9.35
N LEU A 42 -22.58 10.84 8.82
CA LEU A 42 -22.47 9.37 8.85
C LEU A 42 -22.34 8.85 10.29
N VAL A 43 -21.56 9.53 11.14
CA VAL A 43 -21.37 9.17 12.54
C VAL A 43 -22.67 9.34 13.32
N ASP A 44 -23.44 10.40 13.06
CA ASP A 44 -24.72 10.62 13.72
C ASP A 44 -25.78 9.62 13.26
N ASP A 45 -25.81 9.28 11.98
CA ASP A 45 -26.66 8.20 11.45
C ASP A 45 -26.30 6.86 12.10
N LEU A 46 -25.01 6.54 12.25
CA LEU A 46 -24.55 5.33 12.92
C LEU A 46 -24.93 5.31 14.40
N LYS A 47 -24.82 6.44 15.12
CA LYS A 47 -25.30 6.55 16.50
C LYS A 47 -26.80 6.31 16.58
N PHE A 48 -27.58 6.95 15.71
CA PHE A 48 -29.03 6.78 15.64
C PHE A 48 -29.40 5.32 15.36
N LEU A 49 -28.75 4.68 14.38
CA LEU A 49 -28.96 3.27 14.04
C LEU A 49 -28.58 2.32 15.19
N ALA A 50 -27.58 2.66 15.98
CA ALA A 50 -27.12 1.86 17.10
C ALA A 50 -28.00 2.01 18.35
N THR A 51 -28.47 3.22 18.67
CA THR A 51 -29.27 3.49 19.89
C THR A 51 -30.76 3.39 19.66
N THR A 52 -31.23 3.98 18.55
CA THR A 52 -32.64 4.16 18.26
C THR A 52 -33.12 3.14 17.26
N GLY A 53 -32.33 2.75 16.26
CA GLY A 53 -32.71 1.78 15.23
C GLY A 53 -33.76 2.29 14.23
N ILE A 54 -34.12 1.43 13.27
CA ILE A 54 -35.13 1.71 12.23
C ILE A 54 -36.24 0.66 12.30
N SER A 55 -37.49 1.13 12.23
CA SER A 55 -38.65 0.25 12.06
C SER A 55 -38.81 -0.14 10.60
N VAL A 56 -38.81 -1.45 10.34
CA VAL A 56 -39.02 -2.06 9.03
C VAL A 56 -40.31 -2.89 9.07
N THR A 57 -40.90 -3.18 7.92
CA THR A 57 -42.15 -3.96 7.79
C THR A 57 -42.17 -5.30 8.53
N LYS A 58 -41.00 -5.86 8.87
CA LYS A 58 -40.85 -7.12 9.63
C LYS A 58 -40.17 -6.96 11.00
N GLY A 59 -40.22 -5.77 11.59
CA GLY A 59 -39.72 -5.53 12.96
C GLY A 59 -38.68 -4.43 13.03
N PHE A 60 -37.89 -4.45 14.09
CA PHE A 60 -37.00 -3.36 14.44
C PHE A 60 -35.53 -3.76 14.20
N VAL A 61 -34.78 -2.92 13.49
CA VAL A 61 -33.42 -3.22 13.07
C VAL A 61 -32.47 -2.17 13.64
N HIS A 62 -31.41 -2.63 14.29
CA HIS A 62 -30.26 -1.81 14.66
C HIS A 62 -29.10 -2.12 13.71
N ALA A 63 -28.22 -1.15 13.52
CA ALA A 63 -27.01 -1.35 12.74
C ALA A 63 -25.78 -0.86 13.50
N ALA A 64 -24.64 -1.47 13.21
CA ALA A 64 -23.35 -1.08 13.72
C ALA A 64 -22.32 -1.12 12.59
N LEU A 65 -21.30 -0.28 12.69
CA LEU A 65 -20.17 -0.29 11.77
C LEU A 65 -19.36 -1.57 12.02
N LEU A 66 -19.32 -2.47 11.03
CA LEU A 66 -18.52 -3.70 11.14
C LEU A 66 -17.04 -3.43 10.89
N ALA A 67 -16.74 -2.71 9.81
CA ALA A 67 -15.38 -2.42 9.39
C ALA A 67 -15.37 -1.19 8.47
N PHE A 68 -14.35 -0.36 8.62
CA PHE A 68 -14.05 0.76 7.74
C PHE A 68 -12.77 0.41 6.99
N HIS A 69 -12.85 0.32 5.65
CA HIS A 69 -11.72 -0.01 4.79
C HIS A 69 -11.44 1.20 3.93
N ASP A 70 -10.17 1.56 3.84
CA ASP A 70 -9.71 2.67 3.02
C ASP A 70 -8.30 2.36 2.52
N ASP A 71 -8.06 2.65 1.25
CA ASP A 71 -6.82 2.41 0.53
C ASP A 71 -6.11 3.72 0.14
N ASN A 72 -6.65 4.87 0.53
CA ASN A 72 -6.11 6.18 0.17
C ASN A 72 -5.46 6.92 1.36
N LEU A 73 -4.77 8.03 1.05
CA LEU A 73 -4.09 8.87 2.06
C LEU A 73 -5.06 9.54 3.05
N ALA A 74 -6.34 9.68 2.72
CA ALA A 74 -7.35 10.25 3.60
C ALA A 74 -7.65 9.35 4.82
N SER A 75 -7.38 8.04 4.71
CA SER A 75 -7.44 7.09 5.83
C SER A 75 -6.60 7.53 7.04
N HIS A 76 -5.50 8.27 6.83
CA HIS A 76 -4.65 8.77 7.91
C HIS A 76 -5.36 9.75 8.85
N TYR A 77 -6.43 10.39 8.40
CA TYR A 77 -7.23 11.30 9.24
C TYR A 77 -8.30 10.55 10.04
N ILE A 78 -8.49 9.25 9.82
CA ILE A 78 -9.46 8.40 10.52
C ILE A 78 -8.68 7.43 11.40
N GLY A 79 -8.94 7.46 12.70
CA GLY A 79 -8.24 6.63 13.66
C GLY A 79 -9.12 6.22 14.83
N ILE A 80 -8.66 5.22 15.56
CA ILE A 80 -9.34 4.75 16.77
C ILE A 80 -9.12 5.79 17.87
N ASN A 81 -10.17 6.53 18.24
CA ASN A 81 -10.12 7.59 19.26
C ASN A 81 -10.40 7.10 20.69
N ARG A 82 -10.54 5.78 20.91
CA ARG A 82 -10.82 5.19 22.22
C ARG A 82 -9.98 3.93 22.43
N ASN A 83 -9.62 3.62 23.66
CA ASN A 83 -8.95 2.36 23.95
C ASN A 83 -9.88 1.18 23.60
N ASP A 84 -9.40 0.32 22.72
CA ASP A 84 -10.08 -0.91 22.37
C ASP A 84 -10.05 -1.90 23.55
N ILE A 85 -11.12 -2.68 23.73
CA ILE A 85 -11.19 -3.71 24.78
C ILE A 85 -10.09 -4.77 24.59
N LEU A 86 -9.63 -5.01 23.38
CA LEU A 86 -8.54 -5.92 23.09
C LEU A 86 -7.20 -5.43 23.66
N ASN A 87 -7.01 -4.13 23.91
CA ASN A 87 -5.85 -3.63 24.66
C ASN A 87 -5.87 -4.04 26.15
N THR A 88 -6.98 -4.59 26.66
CA THR A 88 -7.04 -5.17 28.02
C THR A 88 -6.46 -6.59 28.08
N VAL A 89 -6.30 -7.25 26.92
CA VAL A 89 -5.68 -8.58 26.82
C VAL A 89 -4.18 -8.43 27.03
N SER A 90 -3.65 -9.06 28.06
CA SER A 90 -2.22 -9.00 28.38
C SER A 90 -1.39 -9.54 27.20
N GLY A 91 -0.42 -8.74 26.74
CA GLY A 91 0.46 -9.08 25.62
C GLY A 91 -0.08 -8.76 24.22
N PHE A 92 -1.33 -8.29 24.09
CA PHE A 92 -1.90 -7.85 22.82
C PHE A 92 -2.06 -6.33 22.79
N SER A 93 -1.74 -5.71 21.65
CA SER A 93 -1.95 -4.27 21.45
C SER A 93 -2.46 -4.04 20.04
N VAL A 94 -3.62 -3.40 19.93
CA VAL A 94 -4.27 -3.10 18.65
C VAL A 94 -3.36 -2.24 17.76
N ALA A 95 -2.58 -1.34 18.36
CA ALA A 95 -1.66 -0.46 17.62
C ALA A 95 -0.31 -1.10 17.28
N LYS A 96 0.09 -2.18 17.96
CA LYS A 96 1.40 -2.84 17.76
C LYS A 96 1.30 -4.25 17.19
N GLY A 97 0.08 -4.77 17.04
CA GLY A 97 -0.21 -6.15 16.68
C GLY A 97 -0.53 -6.36 15.20
N LEU A 98 -0.70 -5.30 14.41
CA LEU A 98 -0.91 -5.41 12.98
C LEU A 98 0.45 -5.44 12.26
N PRO A 99 0.81 -6.55 11.61
CA PRO A 99 2.01 -6.63 10.77
C PRO A 99 1.85 -5.73 9.54
N GLN A 100 2.95 -5.11 9.08
CA GLN A 100 2.92 -4.27 7.88
C GLN A 100 2.75 -5.16 6.65
N ASP A 101 1.95 -4.68 5.69
CA ASP A 101 1.64 -5.45 4.49
C ASP A 101 2.72 -5.29 3.43
N ILE A 102 3.41 -6.39 3.15
CA ILE A 102 4.45 -6.45 2.13
C ILE A 102 3.93 -6.16 0.72
N MET A 103 2.65 -6.41 0.43
CA MET A 103 2.07 -6.08 -0.88
C MET A 103 2.13 -4.58 -1.10
N HIS A 104 1.50 -3.85 -0.19
CA HIS A 104 1.29 -2.42 -0.35
C HIS A 104 2.58 -1.64 -0.16
N ASP A 105 3.40 -2.04 0.83
CA ASP A 105 4.60 -1.31 1.20
C ASP A 105 5.76 -1.63 0.25
N LEU A 106 6.05 -2.91 0.00
CA LEU A 106 7.22 -3.31 -0.77
C LEU A 106 6.92 -3.46 -2.28
N LEU A 107 5.90 -4.23 -2.67
CA LEU A 107 5.62 -4.51 -4.09
C LEU A 107 4.99 -3.31 -4.80
N GLU A 108 3.90 -2.78 -4.26
CA GLU A 108 3.17 -1.65 -4.85
C GLU A 108 3.89 -0.32 -4.58
N GLY A 109 4.55 -0.22 -3.41
CA GLY A 109 5.23 0.98 -2.95
C GLY A 109 6.67 1.10 -3.40
N VAL A 110 7.58 0.56 -2.59
CA VAL A 110 9.03 0.77 -2.71
C VAL A 110 9.56 0.28 -4.07
N LEU A 111 9.18 -0.91 -4.51
CA LEU A 111 9.65 -1.48 -5.77
C LEU A 111 9.20 -0.62 -6.97
N ASN A 112 7.93 -0.21 -7.01
CA ASN A 112 7.40 0.64 -8.07
C ASN A 112 8.11 2.01 -8.13
N PHE A 113 8.27 2.64 -6.96
CA PHE A 113 9.00 3.91 -6.83
C PHE A 113 10.43 3.80 -7.36
N GLN A 114 11.17 2.75 -6.98
CA GLN A 114 12.54 2.58 -7.42
C GLN A 114 12.70 2.22 -8.89
N LEU A 115 11.86 1.32 -9.41
CA LEU A 115 11.89 0.96 -10.81
C LEU A 115 11.65 2.19 -11.69
N LYS A 116 10.74 3.09 -11.28
CA LYS A 116 10.53 4.38 -11.94
C LYS A 116 11.81 5.22 -11.99
N LEU A 117 12.53 5.35 -10.87
CA LEU A 117 13.79 6.11 -10.82
C LEU A 117 14.88 5.47 -11.67
N PHE A 118 15.04 4.15 -11.59
CA PHE A 118 16.02 3.41 -12.37
C PHE A 118 15.74 3.52 -13.87
N ILE A 119 14.49 3.38 -14.30
CA ILE A 119 14.09 3.53 -15.71
C ILE A 119 14.35 4.98 -16.18
N LYS A 120 14.04 6.00 -15.38
CA LYS A 120 14.37 7.40 -15.70
C LYS A 120 15.87 7.58 -15.92
N HIS A 121 16.71 7.05 -15.04
CA HIS A 121 18.17 7.08 -15.20
C HIS A 121 18.60 6.37 -16.48
N CYS A 122 18.09 5.17 -16.71
CA CYS A 122 18.38 4.36 -17.89
C CYS A 122 18.04 5.05 -19.21
N ILE A 123 16.94 5.82 -19.25
CA ILE A 123 16.55 6.63 -20.41
C ILE A 123 17.53 7.80 -20.57
N ARG A 124 17.84 8.53 -19.49
CA ARG A 124 18.74 9.69 -19.51
C ARG A 124 20.16 9.30 -19.94
N SER A 125 20.62 8.16 -19.47
CA SER A 125 21.94 7.57 -19.75
C SER A 125 21.96 6.70 -21.02
N LYS A 126 20.83 6.60 -21.74
CA LYS A 126 20.69 5.88 -23.02
C LYS A 126 21.05 4.38 -22.97
N TYR A 127 20.84 3.72 -21.83
CA TYR A 127 21.20 2.30 -21.65
C TYR A 127 20.26 1.31 -22.37
N PHE A 128 18.95 1.58 -22.46
CA PHE A 128 17.94 0.54 -22.81
C PHE A 128 17.41 0.54 -24.25
N VAL A 129 18.04 1.27 -25.16
CA VAL A 129 17.30 1.86 -26.29
C VAL A 129 17.06 0.93 -27.51
N LEU A 130 17.42 -0.36 -27.45
CA LEU A 130 17.18 -1.29 -28.59
C LEU A 130 16.28 -2.49 -28.26
N GLN A 131 16.48 -3.17 -27.13
CA GLN A 131 15.68 -4.34 -26.77
C GLN A 131 14.32 -3.94 -26.18
N LEU A 132 14.29 -2.88 -25.37
CA LEU A 132 13.06 -2.32 -24.83
C LEU A 132 12.21 -1.71 -25.96
N ASN A 133 12.82 -0.97 -26.89
CA ASN A 133 12.11 -0.41 -28.05
C ASN A 133 11.51 -1.48 -28.99
N LYS A 134 12.17 -2.64 -29.14
CA LYS A 134 11.60 -3.79 -29.87
C LYS A 134 10.39 -4.37 -29.14
N ARG A 135 10.49 -4.56 -27.81
CA ARG A 135 9.39 -5.08 -26.98
C ARG A 135 8.23 -4.11 -26.85
N ILE A 136 8.52 -2.81 -26.72
CA ILE A 136 7.54 -1.72 -26.75
C ILE A 136 6.81 -1.74 -28.10
N LYS A 137 7.51 -1.85 -29.24
CA LYS A 137 6.84 -1.94 -30.55
C LYS A 137 5.94 -3.16 -30.70
N SER A 138 6.28 -4.28 -30.08
CA SER A 138 5.51 -5.53 -30.14
C SER A 138 4.51 -5.68 -28.99
N PHE A 139 4.41 -4.73 -28.07
CA PHE A 139 3.50 -4.80 -26.94
C PHE A 139 2.11 -4.36 -27.39
N ASP A 140 1.11 -5.17 -27.10
CA ASP A 140 -0.28 -4.92 -27.48
C ASP A 140 -0.88 -3.86 -26.54
N TYR A 141 -0.60 -2.59 -26.83
CA TYR A 141 -1.15 -1.47 -26.04
C TYR A 141 -2.64 -1.33 -26.31
N VAL A 142 -3.42 -1.19 -25.22
CA VAL A 142 -4.78 -0.67 -25.30
C VAL A 142 -4.73 0.69 -26.03
N HIS A 143 -5.61 0.84 -27.04
CA HIS A 143 -5.57 1.88 -28.09
C HIS A 143 -5.26 3.32 -27.63
N THR A 144 -5.52 3.66 -26.37
CA THR A 144 -5.37 4.98 -25.75
C THR A 144 -3.94 5.43 -25.45
N LEU A 145 -2.93 4.54 -25.46
CA LEU A 145 -1.54 4.86 -25.06
C LEU A 145 -0.52 4.92 -26.22
N SER A 146 -1.00 4.77 -27.45
CA SER A 146 -0.15 4.61 -28.65
C SER A 146 0.72 5.82 -29.01
N ASN A 147 0.40 7.03 -28.50
CA ASN A 147 1.03 8.30 -28.86
C ASN A 147 2.21 8.73 -27.96
N GLN A 148 2.56 7.96 -26.92
CA GLN A 148 3.68 8.28 -26.01
C GLN A 148 4.94 7.43 -26.25
N LYS A 149 5.34 7.25 -27.51
CA LYS A 149 6.52 6.42 -27.85
C LYS A 149 7.82 7.21 -27.71
N PRO A 150 8.82 6.74 -26.94
CA PRO A 150 10.12 7.41 -26.84
C PRO A 150 10.97 7.23 -28.11
N PRO A 151 11.86 8.19 -28.44
CA PRO A 151 12.70 8.15 -29.63
C PRO A 151 13.86 7.13 -29.53
N PRO A 152 14.29 6.51 -30.64
CA PRO A 152 15.40 5.55 -30.66
C PRO A 152 16.79 6.22 -30.64
N SER A 153 17.75 5.62 -29.92
CA SER A 153 19.17 5.98 -29.82
C SER A 153 20.04 4.73 -29.47
N GLN A 154 21.37 4.82 -29.50
CA GLN A 154 22.32 3.69 -29.52
C GLN A 154 22.55 2.98 -28.16
N ARG A 155 23.06 1.74 -28.21
CA ARG A 155 23.37 0.87 -27.05
C ARG A 155 24.56 1.39 -26.23
N GLN A 156 24.39 1.58 -24.93
CA GLN A 156 25.46 1.55 -23.93
C GLN A 156 25.15 0.47 -22.88
N ILE A 157 26.16 -0.32 -22.51
CA ILE A 157 26.07 -1.33 -21.43
C ILE A 157 26.10 -0.57 -20.10
N ILE A 158 25.25 -0.98 -19.15
CA ILE A 158 25.26 -0.43 -17.79
C ILE A 158 26.57 -0.88 -17.12
N PRO A 159 27.44 0.03 -16.65
CA PRO A 159 28.63 -0.34 -15.92
C PRO A 159 28.26 -1.10 -14.64
N GLU A 160 28.97 -2.19 -14.31
CA GLU A 160 28.75 -2.93 -13.06
C GLU A 160 28.95 -2.06 -11.81
N CYS A 161 29.77 -1.01 -11.91
CA CYS A 161 30.03 -0.06 -10.84
C CYS A 161 29.01 1.11 -10.78
N ASP A 162 27.95 1.11 -11.59
CA ASP A 162 26.94 2.17 -11.53
C ASP A 162 26.11 2.01 -10.24
N VAL A 163 26.25 2.97 -9.33
CA VAL A 163 25.49 3.01 -8.07
C VAL A 163 23.97 3.01 -8.30
N HIS A 164 23.49 3.52 -9.45
CA HIS A 164 22.07 3.49 -9.81
C HIS A 164 21.59 2.10 -10.21
N TYR A 165 22.51 1.19 -10.59
CA TYR A 165 22.21 -0.23 -10.83
C TYR A 165 22.23 -1.05 -9.54
N HIS A 166 23.12 -0.71 -8.60
CA HIS A 166 23.19 -1.38 -7.29
C HIS A 166 21.93 -1.15 -6.43
N TYR A 167 21.37 0.05 -6.47
CA TYR A 167 20.19 0.42 -5.69
C TYR A 167 18.95 -0.49 -5.89
N PRO A 168 18.46 -0.77 -7.12
CA PRO A 168 17.35 -1.71 -7.33
C PRO A 168 17.71 -3.17 -7.00
N LEU A 169 18.98 -3.57 -7.07
CA LEU A 169 19.40 -4.92 -6.65
C LEU A 169 19.22 -5.14 -5.15
N LEU A 170 19.46 -4.12 -4.32
CA LEU A 170 19.20 -4.21 -2.88
C LEU A 170 17.72 -4.46 -2.59
N VAL A 171 16.79 -3.79 -3.30
CA VAL A 171 15.35 -4.09 -3.13
C VAL A 171 15.00 -5.50 -3.54
N ILE A 172 15.59 -6.02 -4.62
CA ILE A 172 15.34 -7.41 -5.03
C ILE A 172 15.84 -8.39 -3.96
N LYS A 173 17.01 -8.14 -3.34
CA LYS A 173 17.51 -8.94 -2.22
C LYS A 173 16.59 -8.87 -0.99
N ILE A 174 16.15 -7.67 -0.63
CA ILE A 174 15.17 -7.45 0.46
C ILE A 174 13.88 -8.22 0.17
N LEU A 175 13.34 -8.10 -1.05
CA LEU A 175 12.13 -8.80 -1.50
C LEU A 175 12.29 -10.31 -1.42
N ALA A 176 13.41 -10.85 -1.88
CA ALA A 176 13.68 -12.29 -1.82
C ALA A 176 13.65 -12.82 -0.38
N ILE A 177 14.20 -12.07 0.58
CA ILE A 177 14.13 -12.44 2.01
C ILE A 177 12.70 -12.32 2.54
N CYS A 178 11.98 -11.24 2.21
CA CYS A 178 10.61 -11.03 2.68
C CYS A 178 9.63 -12.08 2.16
N LEU A 179 9.82 -12.57 0.94
CA LEU A 179 8.99 -13.60 0.30
C LEU A 179 9.42 -15.04 0.65
N ALA A 180 10.53 -15.22 1.37
CA ALA A 180 10.99 -16.56 1.71
C ALA A 180 10.02 -17.22 2.72
N PRO A 181 9.64 -18.49 2.50
CA PRO A 181 8.65 -19.19 3.34
C PRO A 181 9.16 -19.54 4.74
N VAL A 182 10.49 -19.54 4.92
CA VAL A 182 11.22 -19.78 6.16
C VAL A 182 12.47 -18.90 6.15
N VAL A 183 12.71 -18.17 7.23
CA VAL A 183 13.85 -17.25 7.35
C VAL A 183 14.50 -17.43 8.72
N PRO A 184 15.79 -17.81 8.79
CA PRO A 184 16.51 -17.93 10.05
C PRO A 184 16.95 -16.56 10.60
N ASP A 185 17.14 -16.46 11.92
CA ASP A 185 17.43 -15.19 12.62
C ASP A 185 18.66 -14.45 12.11
N ASN A 186 19.70 -15.17 11.68
CA ASN A 186 20.90 -14.57 11.08
C ASN A 186 20.59 -13.88 9.74
N VAL A 187 19.66 -14.41 8.94
CA VAL A 187 19.20 -13.77 7.70
C VAL A 187 18.31 -12.56 8.02
N VAL A 188 17.55 -12.58 9.12
CA VAL A 188 16.81 -11.40 9.59
C VAL A 188 17.76 -10.29 10.06
N ALA A 189 18.89 -10.63 10.70
CA ALA A 189 19.94 -9.66 11.01
C ALA A 189 20.57 -9.07 9.74
N TYR A 190 20.83 -9.92 8.73
CA TYR A 190 21.31 -9.46 7.42
C TYR A 190 20.31 -8.55 6.70
N LEU A 191 19.01 -8.80 6.82
CA LEU A 191 17.97 -7.93 6.29
C LEU A 191 18.06 -6.51 6.84
N ARG A 192 18.40 -6.31 8.12
CA ARG A 192 18.63 -4.96 8.68
C ARG A 192 19.75 -4.23 7.95
N VAL A 193 20.86 -4.93 7.71
CA VAL A 193 22.02 -4.37 7.01
C VAL A 193 21.66 -3.98 5.57
N LEU A 194 20.93 -4.84 4.86
CA LEU A 194 20.46 -4.55 3.50
C LEU A 194 19.53 -3.32 3.44
N ILE A 195 18.64 -3.17 4.42
CA ILE A 195 17.72 -2.02 4.50
C ILE A 195 18.48 -0.73 4.82
N GLU A 196 19.48 -0.80 5.70
CA GLU A 196 20.33 0.34 6.02
C GLU A 196 21.15 0.78 4.80
N GLU A 197 21.84 -0.16 4.12
CA GLU A 197 22.61 0.11 2.90
C GLU A 197 21.72 0.72 1.81
N HIS A 198 20.50 0.20 1.68
CA HIS A 198 19.49 0.70 0.77
C HIS A 198 19.11 2.16 1.06
N HIS A 199 18.79 2.50 2.32
CA HIS A 199 18.46 3.87 2.69
C HIS A 199 19.65 4.82 2.59
N GLN A 200 20.88 4.34 2.80
CA GLN A 200 22.10 5.13 2.55
C GLN A 200 22.21 5.51 1.07
N LEU A 201 22.06 4.55 0.15
CA LEU A 201 22.06 4.82 -1.29
C LEU A 201 20.91 5.72 -1.74
N PHE A 202 19.73 5.60 -1.12
CA PHE A 202 18.63 6.54 -1.39
C PHE A 202 19.06 7.99 -1.16
N ARG A 203 19.73 8.27 -0.02
CA ARG A 203 20.22 9.63 0.28
C ARG A 203 21.27 10.13 -0.70
N GLU A 204 22.08 9.22 -1.24
CA GLU A 204 23.14 9.57 -2.20
C GLU A 204 22.59 9.84 -3.61
N ILE A 205 21.68 8.98 -4.07
CA ILE A 205 21.17 8.96 -5.44
C ILE A 205 19.95 9.88 -5.61
N CYS A 206 19.06 9.91 -4.62
CA CYS A 206 17.74 10.54 -4.71
C CYS A 206 17.70 11.87 -3.95
N LYS A 207 18.64 12.79 -4.24
CA LYS A 207 18.79 14.07 -3.52
C LYS A 207 17.56 14.99 -3.60
N ASP A 208 16.80 14.90 -4.68
CA ASP A 208 15.65 15.77 -4.96
C ASP A 208 14.29 15.09 -4.71
N GLU A 209 14.29 13.83 -4.23
CA GLU A 209 13.05 13.06 -4.01
C GLU A 209 12.80 12.91 -2.51
N ASN A 210 11.54 12.98 -2.10
CA ASN A 210 11.16 12.84 -0.70
C ASN A 210 11.23 11.38 -0.23
N PHE A 211 11.66 11.18 1.02
CA PHE A 211 11.58 9.89 1.68
C PHE A 211 10.12 9.54 1.99
N ILE A 212 9.57 8.56 1.27
CA ILE A 212 8.16 8.19 1.40
C ILE A 212 7.92 7.30 2.64
N PRO A 213 6.74 7.35 3.27
CA PRO A 213 6.40 6.48 4.41
C PRO A 213 6.64 4.98 4.16
N LYS A 214 6.39 4.51 2.93
CA LYS A 214 6.61 3.09 2.57
C LYS A 214 8.09 2.66 2.67
N LEU A 215 9.04 3.59 2.44
CA LEU A 215 10.47 3.32 2.66
C LEU A 215 10.80 3.20 4.15
N HIS A 216 10.16 4.03 4.99
CA HIS A 216 10.30 3.98 6.44
C HIS A 216 9.80 2.65 7.00
N TYR A 217 8.69 2.12 6.47
CA TYR A 217 8.10 0.88 6.97
C TYR A 217 9.03 -0.33 6.89
N LEU A 218 9.96 -0.35 5.93
CA LEU A 218 10.97 -1.41 5.83
C LEU A 218 11.78 -1.57 7.12
N VAL A 219 12.06 -0.48 7.86
CA VAL A 219 12.85 -0.53 9.11
C VAL A 219 12.20 -1.45 10.16
N TYR A 220 10.88 -1.64 10.10
CA TYR A 220 10.15 -2.50 11.03
C TYR A 220 10.14 -3.97 10.63
N TYR A 221 10.43 -4.31 9.36
CA TYR A 221 10.33 -5.66 8.83
C TYR A 221 11.15 -6.68 9.62
N PRO A 222 12.42 -6.42 10.00
CA PRO A 222 13.21 -7.38 10.78
C PRO A 222 12.59 -7.68 12.15
N ASN A 223 12.09 -6.66 12.85
CA ASN A 223 11.40 -6.86 14.13
C ASN A 223 10.08 -7.63 13.96
N GLN A 224 9.34 -7.34 12.89
CA GLN A 224 8.10 -8.04 12.55
C GLN A 224 8.36 -9.52 12.27
N MET A 225 9.44 -9.84 11.55
CA MET A 225 9.84 -11.22 11.26
C MET A 225 10.20 -12.01 12.51
N LEU A 226 10.95 -11.40 13.44
CA LEU A 226 11.31 -12.05 14.71
C LEU A 226 10.10 -12.33 15.60
N ARG A 227 9.05 -11.50 15.52
CA ARG A 227 7.85 -11.62 16.36
C ARG A 227 6.77 -12.52 15.76
N HIS A 228 6.56 -12.41 14.45
CA HIS A 228 5.41 -13.00 13.77
C HIS A 228 5.79 -14.06 12.75
N GLY A 229 7.09 -14.26 12.50
CA GLY A 229 7.60 -15.18 11.50
C GLY A 229 7.65 -14.56 10.09
N PRO A 230 7.83 -15.40 9.05
CA PRO A 230 8.07 -14.93 7.68
C PRO A 230 6.94 -14.03 7.13
N LEU A 231 7.32 -12.88 6.57
CA LEU A 231 6.37 -11.83 6.13
C LEU A 231 5.44 -12.28 5.01
N VAL A 232 5.84 -13.26 4.19
CA VAL A 232 4.98 -13.86 3.15
C VAL A 232 3.66 -14.42 3.71
N ARG A 233 3.58 -14.66 5.02
CA ARG A 233 2.38 -15.14 5.71
C ARG A 233 1.49 -14.01 6.26
N SER A 234 1.97 -12.77 6.21
CA SER A 234 1.27 -11.56 6.67
C SER A 234 0.72 -10.76 5.49
N TRP A 235 0.46 -11.43 4.37
CA TRP A 235 -0.08 -10.82 3.17
C TRP A 235 -1.58 -10.60 3.35
N THR A 236 -2.03 -9.35 3.28
CA THR A 236 -3.45 -9.01 3.42
C THR A 236 -3.90 -8.17 2.23
N MET A 237 -4.87 -8.68 1.46
CA MET A 237 -5.74 -7.90 0.60
C MET A 237 -7.11 -7.79 1.26
#